data_AF-A0A382X1H8-F1
#
_entry.id   AF-A0A382X1H8-F1
#
_cell.length_a   1.000
_cell.length_b   1.000
_cell.length_c   1.000
_cell.angle_alpha   90.00
_cell.angle_beta   90.00
_cell.angle_gamma   90.00
#
_symmetry.space_group_name_H-M   'P 1'
#
loop_
_entity.id
_entity.type
_entity.pdbx_description
1 polymer ?
#
loop_
_entity_poly.entity_id
_entity_poly.type
_entity_poly.pdbx_seq_one_letter_code
_entity_poly.pdbx_strand_id
1 'polypeptide(L)' 'MQFIFLFIFLFFLSSISYAVDTKSEQAIVIDYDTNEILFEKKANQIISPASMTKIMTVYAAFDRIEKT' A
#
# COMPACT_ATOMS: atom_id res chain seq x y z
N MET A 1 -29.30 -22.77 -27.13
CA MET A 1 -29.30 -21.41 -27.71
C MET A 1 -29.68 -20.35 -26.67
N GLN A 2 -30.83 -20.47 -26.00
CA GLN A 2 -31.27 -19.47 -24.99
C GLN A 2 -30.33 -19.33 -23.77
N PHE A 3 -29.77 -20.42 -23.26
CA PHE A 3 -28.76 -20.37 -22.18
C PHE A 3 -27.46 -19.69 -22.58
N ILE A 4 -27.07 -19.78 -23.87
CA ILE A 4 -25.88 -19.10 -24.40
C ILE A 4 -26.12 -17.60 -24.45
N PHE A 5 -27.29 -17.15 -24.90
CA PHE A 5 -27.67 -15.74 -24.89
C PHE A 5 -27.74 -15.16 -23.47
N LEU A 6 -28.25 -15.93 -22.49
CA LEU A 6 -28.27 -15.51 -21.09
C LEU A 6 -26.84 -15.35 -20.53
N PHE A 7 -25.96 -16.28 -20.85
CA PHE A 7 -24.56 -16.24 -20.38
C PHE A 7 -23.80 -15.06 -21.00
N ILE A 8 -24.04 -14.75 -22.27
CA ILE A 8 -23.49 -13.56 -22.94
C ILE A 8 -24.03 -12.28 -22.29
N PHE A 9 -25.34 -12.22 -21.99
CA PHE A 9 -25.93 -11.08 -21.31
C PHE A 9 -25.27 -10.84 -19.93
N LEU A 10 -25.11 -11.89 -19.12
CA LEU A 10 -24.43 -11.82 -17.81
C LEU A 10 -22.97 -11.34 -17.90
N PHE A 11 -22.25 -11.69 -18.97
CA PHE A 11 -20.88 -11.22 -19.18
C PHE A 11 -20.80 -9.70 -19.38
N PHE A 12 -21.81 -9.09 -20.04
CA PHE A 12 -21.89 -7.64 -20.22
C PHE A 12 -22.30 -6.87 -18.96
N LEU A 13 -22.78 -7.54 -17.90
CA LEU A 13 -23.06 -6.89 -16.60
C LEU A 13 -21.83 -6.75 -15.70
N SER A 14 -20.64 -7.18 -16.13
CA SER A 14 -19.43 -7.03 -15.32
C SER A 14 -19.11 -5.55 -15.09
N SER A 15 -19.08 -5.12 -13.82
CA SER A 15 -18.62 -3.80 -13.42
C SER A 15 -17.09 -3.71 -13.44
N ILE A 16 -16.55 -2.56 -13.84
CA ILE A 16 -15.11 -2.27 -13.72
C ILE A 16 -14.81 -2.08 -12.23
N SER A 17 -13.89 -2.88 -11.69
CA SER A 17 -13.33 -2.66 -10.35
C SER A 17 -12.11 -1.76 -10.46
N TYR A 18 -12.05 -0.73 -9.63
CA TYR A 18 -10.85 0.10 -9.49
C TYR A 18 -9.92 -0.52 -8.44
N ALA A 19 -8.63 -0.55 -8.74
CA ALA A 19 -7.63 -0.81 -7.72
C ALA A 19 -7.58 0.36 -6.74
N VAL A 20 -7.21 0.08 -5.48
CA VAL A 20 -6.90 1.12 -4.51
C VAL A 20 -5.72 1.94 -5.03
N ASP A 21 -5.84 3.27 -5.01
CA ASP A 21 -4.75 4.18 -5.37
C ASP A 21 -4.79 5.43 -4.48
N THR A 22 -3.67 6.15 -4.47
CA THR A 22 -3.44 7.36 -3.70
C THR A 22 -2.79 8.42 -4.61
N LYS A 23 -3.04 9.70 -4.31
CA LYS A 23 -2.40 10.82 -5.02
C LYS A 23 -0.88 10.88 -4.82
N SER A 24 -0.34 10.17 -3.83
CA SER A 24 1.09 10.16 -3.55
C SER A 24 1.90 9.47 -4.66
N GLU A 25 3.14 9.92 -4.86
CA GLU A 25 4.07 9.30 -5.81
C GLU A 25 4.56 7.93 -5.32
N GLN A 26 4.79 7.83 -4.00
CA GLN A 26 5.14 6.61 -3.28
C GLN A 26 4.17 6.39 -2.11
N ALA A 27 3.89 5.12 -1.79
CA ALA A 27 3.13 4.74 -0.60
C ALA A 27 3.42 3.29 -0.21
N ILE A 28 3.28 3.00 1.08
CA ILE A 28 3.26 1.64 1.64
C ILE A 28 2.30 1.63 2.83
N VAL A 29 1.50 0.57 2.94
CA VAL A 29 0.63 0.29 4.09
C VAL A 29 0.95 -1.10 4.59
N ILE A 30 1.28 -1.20 5.87
CA ILE A 30 1.72 -2.43 6.53
C ILE A 30 0.82 -2.65 7.75
N ASP A 31 0.34 -3.88 7.91
CA ASP A 31 -0.26 -4.33 9.16
C ASP A 31 0.85 -4.52 10.22
N TYR A 32 0.75 -3.80 11.33
CA TYR A 32 1.82 -3.75 12.33
C TYR A 32 2.04 -5.10 13.04
N ASP A 33 0.98 -5.84 13.32
CA ASP A 33 1.06 -7.07 14.11
C ASP A 33 1.62 -8.24 13.28
N THR A 34 1.26 -8.30 12.01
CA THR A 34 1.63 -9.40 11.09
C THR A 34 2.79 -9.07 10.17
N ASN A 35 3.15 -7.78 10.03
CA ASN A 35 4.02 -7.25 8.99
C ASN A 35 3.53 -7.52 7.55
N GLU A 36 2.23 -7.80 7.37
CA GLU A 36 1.65 -7.99 6.05
C GLU A 36 1.61 -6.66 5.30
N ILE A 37 2.08 -6.66 4.06
CA ILE A 37 1.96 -5.53 3.16
C ILE A 37 0.56 -5.52 2.56
N LEU A 38 -0.25 -4.54 2.94
CA LEU A 38 -1.64 -4.39 2.48
C LEU A 38 -1.73 -3.58 1.18
N PHE A 39 -0.76 -2.70 0.94
CA PHE A 39 -0.70 -1.86 -0.26
C PHE A 39 0.71 -1.31 -0.50
N GLU A 40 1.15 -1.29 -1.77
CA GLU A 40 2.41 -0.68 -2.20
C GLU A 40 2.25 0.13 -3.48
N LYS A 41 2.90 1.29 -3.51
CA LYS A 41 3.09 2.12 -4.70
C LYS A 41 4.52 2.62 -4.70
N LYS A 42 5.38 2.07 -5.57
CA LYS A 42 6.81 2.44 -5.69
C LYS A 42 7.54 2.48 -4.33
N ALA A 43 7.20 1.60 -3.40
CA ALA A 43 7.67 1.66 -2.00
C ALA A 43 9.20 1.56 -1.85
N ASN A 44 9.86 0.83 -2.76
CA ASN A 44 11.32 0.62 -2.75
C ASN A 44 12.10 1.67 -3.58
N GLN A 45 11.43 2.72 -4.06
CA GLN A 45 12.10 3.78 -4.81
C GLN A 45 12.95 4.64 -3.87
N ILE A 46 14.23 4.82 -4.21
CA ILE A 46 15.14 5.70 -3.46
C ILE A 46 14.71 7.16 -3.68
N ILE A 47 14.39 7.86 -2.59
CA ILE A 47 13.97 9.26 -2.57
C ILE A 47 14.68 10.02 -1.45
N SER A 48 14.67 11.35 -1.51
CA SER A 48 15.12 12.19 -0.38
C SER A 48 14.02 12.21 0.70
N PRO A 49 14.29 11.74 1.93
CA PRO A 49 13.27 11.59 2.98
C PRO A 49 12.84 12.90 3.64
N ALA A 50 13.51 14.03 3.37
CA ALA A 50 13.25 15.34 3.97
C ALA A 50 13.06 15.26 5.50
N SER A 51 11.91 15.69 6.03
CA SER A 51 11.65 15.64 7.48
C SER A 51 11.48 14.22 8.04
N MET A 52 11.25 13.19 7.21
CA MET A 52 11.14 11.79 7.68
C MET A 52 12.46 11.26 8.27
N THR A 53 13.62 11.85 7.92
CA THR A 53 14.91 11.55 8.56
C THR A 53 14.87 11.64 10.07
N LYS A 54 14.00 12.51 10.62
CA LYS A 54 13.85 12.70 12.07
C LYS A 54 13.36 11.43 12.78
N ILE A 55 12.68 10.51 12.08
CA ILE A 55 12.28 9.21 12.66
C ILE A 55 13.52 8.45 13.12
N MET A 56 14.56 8.36 12.28
CA MET A 56 15.81 7.69 12.65
C MET A 56 16.57 8.44 13.76
N THR A 57 16.54 9.77 13.75
CA THR A 57 17.15 10.58 14.82
C THR A 57 16.52 10.30 16.17
N VAL A 58 15.18 10.29 16.24
CA VAL A 58 14.44 10.01 17.46
C VAL A 58 14.65 8.55 17.89
N TYR A 59 14.62 7.61 16.95
CA TYR A 59 14.92 6.20 17.21
C TYR A 59 16.29 6.04 17.89
N ALA A 60 17.35 6.64 17.34
CA ALA A 60 18.69 6.58 17.91
C ALA A 60 18.79 7.24 19.30
N ALA A 61 18.07 8.34 19.53
CA ALA A 61 18.04 9.02 20.82
C ALA A 61 17.42 8.13 21.91
N PHE A 62 16.27 7.51 21.63
CA PHE A 62 15.60 6.61 22.58
C PHE A 62 16.36 5.31 22.80
N ASP A 63 16.95 4.72 21.75
CA ASP A 63 17.83 3.55 21.85
C ASP A 63 18.99 3.82 22.82
N ARG A 64 19.55 5.04 22.80
CA ARG A 64 20.62 5.43 23.71
C ARG A 64 20.15 5.61 25.14
N ILE A 65 18.95 6.14 25.35
CA ILE A 65 18.33 6.29 26.67
C ILE A 65 18.05 4.92 27.28
N GLU A 66 17.49 3.98 26.51
CA GLU A 66 17.17 2.62 26.97
C GLU A 66 18.42 1.81 27.36
N LYS A 67 19.53 1.99 26.64
CA LYS A 67 20.80 1.29 26.88
C LYS A 67 21.70 1.93 27.95
N THR A 68 21.20 2.91 28.71
CA THR A 68 21.93 3.53 29.83
C THR A 68 21.51 2.89 31.14
#